data_AF-A0A2I0DB37-F1
#
_entry.id   AF-A0A2I0DB37-F1
#
_cell.length_a   1.000
_cell.length_b   1.000
_cell.length_c   1.000
_cell.angle_alpha   90.00
_cell.angle_beta   90.00
_cell.angle_gamma   90.00
#
_symmetry.space_group_name_H-M   'P 1'
#
loop_
_entity.id
_entity.type
_entity.pdbx_description
1 polymer ?
#
loop_
_entity_poly.entity_id
_entity_poly.type
_entity_poly.pdbx_seq_one_letter_code
_entity_poly.pdbx_strand_id
1 'polypeptide(L)'
;MKRSLIIILLLIFNLTLGQEKIDPTESLISEFKSQLEIKKVSEFFVLKHVTYGSSHIFDLDDPNSCSSNRTYFTMYAFWKKGNNNYIKKFDNCGAFNSIKLANSKPNEFYQNNFENLKSEKVKPYQTSPDSIANGLVYKSISSASHQPQRYFWFYKNSQEYTNHFDKYNLTTKKENPNLNFKTNADLSIVKLNAISEEIINEMNDKELFKRLE
;
A
#
# COMPACT_ATOMS: atom_id res chain seq x y z
N MET A 1 -20.15 -30.11 -35.96
CA MET A 1 -20.24 -30.00 -34.49
C MET A 1 -18.90 -30.25 -33.79
N LYS A 2 -18.23 -31.40 -33.95
CA LYS A 2 -16.94 -31.69 -33.26
C LYS A 2 -15.83 -30.66 -33.55
N ARG A 3 -15.66 -30.22 -34.79
CA ARG A 3 -14.63 -29.22 -35.18
C ARG A 3 -14.87 -27.82 -34.59
N SER A 4 -16.13 -27.39 -34.54
CA SER A 4 -16.51 -26.09 -33.95
C SER A 4 -16.34 -26.08 -32.42
N LEU A 5 -16.57 -27.22 -31.76
CA LEU A 5 -16.37 -27.37 -30.32
C LEU A 5 -14.89 -27.25 -29.92
N ILE A 6 -13.98 -27.80 -30.74
CA ILE A 6 -12.52 -27.73 -30.53
C ILE A 6 -12.02 -26.29 -30.65
N ILE A 7 -12.54 -25.52 -31.62
CA ILE A 7 -12.17 -24.11 -31.81
C ILE A 7 -12.64 -23.26 -30.62
N ILE A 8 -13.85 -23.50 -30.11
CA ILE A 8 -14.37 -22.82 -28.91
C ILE A 8 -13.53 -23.17 -27.68
N LEU A 9 -13.13 -24.43 -27.51
CA LEU A 9 -12.27 -24.84 -26.39
C LEU A 9 -10.89 -24.16 -26.44
N LEU A 10 -10.30 -24.05 -27.64
CA LEU A 10 -9.03 -23.35 -27.86
C LEU A 10 -9.13 -21.85 -27.57
N LEU A 11 -10.25 -21.21 -27.94
CA LEU A 11 -10.47 -19.79 -27.65
C LEU A 11 -10.64 -19.55 -26.14
N ILE A 12 -11.35 -20.43 -25.42
CA ILE A 12 -11.52 -20.32 -23.96
C ILE A 12 -10.20 -20.53 -23.22
N PHE A 13 -9.34 -21.47 -23.66
CA PHE A 13 -8.03 -21.71 -23.05
C PHE A 13 -7.05 -20.54 -23.21
N ASN A 14 -7.16 -19.75 -24.29
CA ASN A 14 -6.33 -18.55 -24.48
C ASN A 14 -6.81 -17.35 -23.65
N LEU A 15 -8.10 -17.30 -23.28
CA LEU A 15 -8.64 -16.22 -22.44
C LEU A 15 -8.21 -16.35 -20.97
N THR A 16 -7.83 -17.55 -20.50
CA THR A 16 -7.38 -17.77 -19.13
C THR A 16 -5.88 -17.51 -18.91
N LEU A 17 -5.14 -17.17 -19.97
CA LEU A 17 -3.72 -16.78 -19.92
C LEU A 17 -3.53 -15.26 -20.11
N GLY A 18 -4.55 -14.46 -19.80
CA GLY A 18 -4.34 -13.05 -19.51
C GLY A 18 -3.47 -12.95 -18.26
N GLN A 19 -2.14 -12.95 -18.45
CA GLN A 19 -1.17 -12.91 -17.37
C GLN A 19 -1.43 -11.67 -16.53
N GLU A 20 -1.96 -11.90 -15.32
CA GLU A 20 -1.93 -10.90 -14.26
C GLU A 20 -0.45 -10.54 -14.07
N LYS A 21 -0.06 -9.33 -14.49
CA LYS A 21 1.32 -8.88 -14.34
C LYS A 21 1.63 -8.94 -12.84
N ILE A 22 2.59 -9.77 -12.46
CA ILE A 22 3.12 -9.86 -11.10
C ILE A 22 3.50 -8.44 -10.65
N ASP A 23 2.90 -7.96 -9.56
CA ASP A 23 3.26 -6.66 -8.99
C ASP A 23 4.72 -6.78 -8.52
N PRO A 24 5.68 -6.00 -9.08
CA PRO A 24 7.09 -6.08 -8.70
C PRO A 24 7.32 -5.83 -7.20
N THR A 25 6.35 -5.21 -6.53
CA THR A 25 6.28 -5.07 -5.07
C THR A 25 6.36 -6.41 -4.35
N GLU A 26 5.69 -7.45 -4.84
CA GLU A 26 5.61 -8.74 -4.16
C GLU A 26 6.99 -9.40 -4.07
N SER A 27 7.76 -9.34 -5.16
CA SER A 27 9.13 -9.84 -5.18
C SER A 27 10.03 -9.09 -4.19
N LEU A 28 9.93 -7.75 -4.14
CA LEU A 28 10.69 -6.92 -3.20
C LEU A 28 10.33 -7.20 -1.73
N ILE A 29 9.02 -7.34 -1.44
CA ILE A 29 8.55 -7.66 -0.08
C ILE A 29 9.01 -9.06 0.32
N SER A 30 8.90 -10.04 -0.58
CA SER A 30 9.34 -11.41 -0.33
C SER A 30 10.84 -11.49 -0.04
N GLU A 31 11.67 -10.85 -0.87
CA GLU A 31 13.12 -10.78 -0.65
C GLU A 31 13.45 -10.12 0.70
N PHE A 32 12.79 -9.00 1.00
CA PHE A 32 13.00 -8.30 2.26
C PHE A 32 12.57 -9.12 3.47
N LYS A 33 11.45 -9.85 3.37
CA LYS A 33 10.99 -10.79 4.40
C LYS A 33 12.04 -11.84 4.69
N SER A 34 12.60 -12.49 3.66
CA SER A 34 13.69 -13.46 3.85
C SER A 34 14.92 -12.85 4.52
N GLN A 35 15.29 -11.60 4.18
CA GLN A 35 16.39 -10.88 4.85
C GLN A 35 16.10 -10.63 6.35
N LEU A 36 14.85 -10.37 6.72
CA LEU A 36 14.43 -10.18 8.11
C LEU A 36 14.37 -11.49 8.89
N GLU A 37 13.90 -12.58 8.27
CA GLU A 37 13.86 -13.92 8.86
C GLU A 37 15.26 -14.41 9.25
N ILE A 38 16.26 -14.24 8.36
CA ILE A 38 17.68 -14.53 8.66
C ILE A 38 18.15 -13.74 9.89
N LYS A 39 17.66 -12.51 10.06
CA LYS A 39 17.97 -11.62 11.19
C LYS A 39 17.12 -11.89 12.43
N LYS A 40 16.29 -12.96 12.43
CA LYS A 40 15.34 -13.34 13.48
C LYS A 40 14.35 -12.22 13.83
N VAL A 41 13.90 -11.47 12.82
CA VAL A 41 12.84 -10.46 12.94
C VAL A 41 11.57 -11.06 12.35
N SER A 42 10.58 -11.35 13.21
CA SER A 42 9.28 -11.93 12.83
C SER A 42 8.14 -10.92 12.77
N GLU A 43 8.41 -9.67 13.18
CA GLU A 43 7.41 -8.61 13.26
C GLU A 43 7.90 -7.37 12.51
N PHE A 44 7.14 -6.97 11.49
CA PHE A 44 7.39 -5.76 10.70
C PHE A 44 6.12 -5.37 9.94
N PHE A 45 6.11 -4.17 9.39
CA PHE A 45 5.09 -3.78 8.43
C PHE A 45 5.69 -3.03 7.25
N VAL A 46 5.01 -3.06 6.11
CA VAL A 46 5.37 -2.36 4.89
C VAL A 46 4.24 -1.42 4.52
N LEU A 47 4.58 -0.18 4.18
CA LEU A 47 3.69 0.86 3.66
C LEU A 47 4.11 1.21 2.24
N LYS A 48 3.24 0.97 1.26
CA LYS A 48 3.41 1.37 -0.14
C LYS A 48 2.57 2.60 -0.45
N HIS A 49 3.20 3.59 -1.07
CA HIS A 49 2.56 4.75 -1.67
C HIS A 49 2.45 4.52 -3.18
N VAL A 50 1.25 4.64 -3.73
CA VAL A 50 0.98 4.61 -5.17
C VAL A 50 0.05 5.74 -5.52
N THR A 51 0.26 6.39 -6.66
CA THR A 51 -0.74 7.27 -7.28
C THR A 51 -0.87 6.83 -8.73
N TYR A 52 -2.04 6.33 -9.11
CA TYR A 52 -2.25 5.84 -10.47
C TYR A 52 -2.39 7.02 -11.44
N GLY A 53 -1.87 6.88 -12.66
CA GLY A 53 -1.94 7.93 -13.70
C GLY A 53 -0.80 8.93 -13.69
N SER A 54 0.15 8.83 -12.76
CA SER A 54 1.41 9.59 -12.79
C SER A 54 2.55 8.83 -13.50
N SER A 55 2.28 7.65 -14.07
CA SER A 55 3.30 6.74 -14.62
C SER A 55 3.41 6.89 -16.15
N HIS A 56 4.61 7.20 -16.64
CA HIS A 56 4.97 7.12 -18.06
C HIS A 56 5.11 5.65 -18.50
N ILE A 57 4.71 5.30 -19.72
CA ILE A 57 4.95 3.97 -20.30
C ILE A 57 6.42 3.91 -20.71
N PHE A 58 7.19 2.99 -20.13
CA PHE A 58 8.61 2.84 -20.41
C PHE A 58 8.85 2.06 -21.71
N ASP A 59 9.99 2.31 -22.33
CA ASP A 59 10.62 1.35 -23.24
C ASP A 59 11.23 0.24 -22.39
N LEU A 60 10.80 -1.01 -22.61
CA LEU A 60 11.28 -2.17 -21.85
C LEU A 60 12.72 -2.54 -22.24
N ASP A 61 13.22 -2.01 -23.35
CA ASP A 61 14.54 -2.31 -23.90
C ASP A 61 15.63 -1.33 -23.39
N ASP A 62 15.28 -0.31 -22.58
CA ASP A 62 16.25 0.62 -22.02
C ASP A 62 16.89 0.09 -20.70
N PRO A 63 18.20 -0.23 -20.69
CA PRO A 63 18.90 -0.64 -19.47
C PRO A 63 19.02 0.47 -18.41
N ASN A 64 18.74 1.73 -18.78
CA ASN A 64 18.65 2.89 -17.87
C ASN A 64 17.20 3.26 -17.50
N SER A 65 16.21 2.39 -17.81
CA SER A 65 14.78 2.61 -17.51
C SER A 65 14.49 2.94 -16.04
N CYS A 66 15.40 2.57 -15.15
CA CYS A 66 15.41 2.96 -13.75
C CYS A 66 15.95 4.41 -13.56
N SER A 67 15.10 5.40 -13.81
CA SER A 67 15.39 6.79 -13.44
C SER A 67 14.78 7.12 -12.07
N SER A 68 15.60 7.62 -11.13
CA SER A 68 15.17 8.09 -9.80
C SER A 68 14.06 9.16 -9.82
N ASN A 69 13.90 9.86 -10.94
CA ASN A 69 12.87 10.89 -11.14
C ASN A 69 11.52 10.33 -11.63
N ARG A 70 11.37 8.99 -11.75
CA ARG A 70 10.22 8.33 -12.40
C ARG A 70 9.69 7.17 -11.57
N THR A 71 9.52 7.43 -10.27
CA THR A 71 9.03 6.45 -9.31
C THR A 71 7.50 6.30 -9.37
N TYR A 72 7.00 5.16 -9.84
CA TYR A 72 5.54 4.90 -9.88
C TYR A 72 5.00 4.27 -8.58
N PHE A 73 5.87 3.77 -7.71
CA PHE A 73 5.55 3.47 -6.30
C PHE A 73 6.77 3.69 -5.41
N THR A 74 6.54 4.05 -4.15
CA THR A 74 7.55 3.96 -3.10
C THR A 74 7.04 3.08 -1.98
N MET A 75 7.89 2.22 -1.42
CA MET A 75 7.58 1.44 -0.22
C MET A 75 8.51 1.79 0.94
N TYR A 76 8.00 1.63 2.14
CA TYR A 76 8.72 1.82 3.38
C TYR A 76 8.44 0.64 4.30
N ALA A 77 9.48 -0.08 4.68
CA ALA A 77 9.37 -1.14 5.67
C ALA A 77 9.84 -0.63 7.03
N PHE A 78 9.08 -0.94 8.07
CA PHE A 78 9.35 -0.58 9.45
C PHE A 78 9.45 -1.86 10.29
N TRP A 79 10.52 -1.96 11.09
CA TRP A 79 10.72 -3.12 11.97
C TRP A 79 11.52 -2.75 13.22
N LYS A 80 11.46 -3.64 14.20
CA LYS A 80 12.25 -3.56 15.43
C LYS A 80 13.23 -4.72 15.49
N LYS A 81 14.46 -4.45 15.96
CA LYS A 81 15.46 -5.49 16.27
C LYS A 81 16.15 -5.13 17.59
N GLY A 82 15.92 -5.95 18.62
CA GLY A 82 16.32 -5.61 19.99
C GLY A 82 15.68 -4.30 20.44
N ASN A 83 16.48 -3.36 20.93
CA ASN A 83 16.01 -2.04 21.37
C ASN A 83 15.98 -0.99 20.25
N ASN A 84 16.34 -1.37 19.02
CA ASN A 84 16.46 -0.44 17.91
C ASN A 84 15.28 -0.57 16.95
N ASN A 85 14.83 0.57 16.43
CA ASN A 85 13.79 0.67 15.41
C ASN A 85 14.42 1.10 14.10
N TYR A 86 13.84 0.65 12.98
CA TYR A 86 14.42 0.87 11.67
C TYR A 86 13.35 1.16 10.63
N ILE A 87 13.76 1.87 9.59
CA ILE A 87 13.02 2.08 8.35
C ILE A 87 13.91 1.73 7.16
N LYS A 88 13.32 1.21 6.08
CA LYS A 88 14.00 1.01 4.79
C LYS A 88 13.06 1.39 3.65
N LYS A 89 13.56 2.20 2.72
CA LYS A 89 12.83 2.61 1.52
C LYS A 89 13.12 1.63 0.37
N PHE A 90 12.12 1.45 -0.46
CA PHE A 90 12.21 0.78 -1.76
C PHE A 90 11.43 1.60 -2.79
N ASP A 91 11.79 1.45 -4.04
CA ASP A 91 10.99 1.91 -5.17
C ASP A 91 11.09 0.89 -6.32
N ASN A 92 10.52 1.24 -7.47
CA ASN A 92 10.61 0.43 -8.69
C ASN A 92 12.03 0.20 -9.20
N CYS A 93 13.01 0.88 -8.62
CA CYS A 93 14.42 0.81 -8.94
C CYS A 93 15.23 0.01 -7.92
N GLY A 94 14.57 -0.53 -6.88
CA GLY A 94 15.20 -1.36 -5.86
C GLY A 94 15.28 -0.70 -4.49
N ALA A 95 16.24 -1.17 -3.70
CA ALA A 95 16.30 -0.90 -2.26
C ALA A 95 17.25 0.26 -1.89
N PHE A 96 16.93 0.93 -0.80
CA PHE A 96 17.79 1.92 -0.16
C PHE A 96 18.43 1.35 1.10
N ASN A 97 19.37 2.08 1.69
CA ASN A 97 19.93 1.78 3.00
C ASN A 97 18.83 1.65 4.09
N SER A 98 19.12 0.82 5.09
CA SER A 98 18.34 0.80 6.33
C SER A 98 18.76 1.96 7.22
N ILE A 99 17.80 2.73 7.72
CA ILE A 99 18.03 3.84 8.64
C ILE A 99 17.54 3.43 10.02
N LYS A 100 18.37 3.65 11.04
CA LYS A 100 17.97 3.49 12.45
C LYS A 100 17.14 4.70 12.87
N LEU A 101 15.95 4.46 13.40
CA LEU A 101 15.04 5.48 13.91
C LEU A 101 15.38 5.79 15.38
N ALA A 102 15.45 7.07 15.71
CA ALA A 102 15.45 7.54 17.10
C ALA A 102 14.06 7.39 17.74
N ASN A 103 13.01 7.55 16.93
CA ASN A 103 11.62 7.47 17.34
C ASN A 103 11.04 6.07 17.10
N SER A 104 10.54 5.43 18.14
CA SER A 104 9.94 4.09 18.12
C SER A 104 8.44 4.09 17.78
N LYS A 105 7.79 5.26 17.71
CA LYS A 105 6.33 5.41 17.56
C LYS A 105 5.69 4.53 16.48
N PRO A 106 6.23 4.43 15.24
CA PRO A 106 5.58 3.61 14.20
C PRO A 106 5.49 2.13 14.61
N ASN A 107 6.58 1.57 15.13
CA ASN A 107 6.62 0.16 15.52
C ASN A 107 5.80 -0.11 16.80
N GLU A 108 5.86 0.77 17.79
CA GLU A 108 5.06 0.65 19.01
C GLU A 108 3.57 0.75 18.70
N PHE A 109 3.17 1.72 17.87
CA PHE A 109 1.77 1.87 17.46
C PHE A 109 1.29 0.63 16.70
N TYR A 110 2.11 0.12 15.76
CA TYR A 110 1.85 -1.13 15.05
C TYR A 110 1.62 -2.30 16.00
N GLN A 111 2.54 -2.54 16.94
CA GLN A 111 2.46 -3.66 17.87
C GLN A 111 1.21 -3.57 18.77
N ASN A 112 0.90 -2.37 19.27
CA ASN A 112 -0.21 -2.14 20.20
C ASN A 112 -1.60 -2.19 19.53
N ASN A 113 -1.68 -1.95 18.22
CA ASN A 113 -2.96 -1.84 17.49
C ASN A 113 -3.13 -2.91 16.40
N PHE A 114 -2.32 -3.98 16.42
CA PHE A 114 -2.28 -4.99 15.36
C PHE A 114 -3.67 -5.54 14.96
N GLU A 115 -4.52 -5.88 15.93
CA GLU A 115 -5.85 -6.44 15.66
C GLU A 115 -6.77 -5.44 14.94
N ASN A 116 -6.69 -4.16 15.32
CA ASN A 116 -7.43 -3.09 14.66
C ASN A 116 -6.88 -2.86 13.24
N LEU A 117 -5.56 -2.82 13.07
CA LEU A 117 -4.90 -2.61 11.79
C LEU A 117 -5.25 -3.68 10.75
N LYS A 118 -5.48 -4.92 11.20
CA LYS A 118 -5.92 -6.04 10.36
C LYS A 118 -7.36 -5.89 9.88
N SER A 119 -8.25 -5.36 10.73
CA SER A 119 -9.71 -5.48 10.55
C SER A 119 -10.40 -4.18 10.13
N GLU A 120 -9.91 -3.04 10.59
CA GLU A 120 -10.49 -1.73 10.28
C GLU A 120 -10.45 -1.44 8.77
N LYS A 121 -11.51 -0.82 8.26
CA LYS A 121 -11.60 -0.40 6.86
C LYS A 121 -12.00 1.06 6.81
N VAL A 122 -11.23 1.85 6.06
CA VAL A 122 -11.59 3.22 5.74
C VAL A 122 -12.85 3.19 4.88
N LYS A 123 -13.91 3.84 5.35
CA LYS A 123 -15.18 3.92 4.63
C LYS A 123 -15.07 4.89 3.45
N PRO A 124 -15.80 4.67 2.37
CA PRO A 124 -15.78 5.58 1.22
C PRO A 124 -16.27 6.98 1.59
N TYR A 125 -15.89 7.98 0.78
CA TYR A 125 -16.43 9.33 0.88
C TYR A 125 -17.95 9.28 0.64
N GLN A 126 -18.73 9.53 1.69
CA GLN A 126 -20.19 9.46 1.64
C GLN A 126 -20.78 10.85 1.81
N THR A 127 -21.61 11.30 0.86
CA THR A 127 -22.19 12.65 0.86
C THR A 127 -23.57 12.72 1.52
N SER A 128 -24.29 11.59 1.59
CA SER A 128 -25.62 11.47 2.20
C SER A 128 -25.79 10.10 2.86
N PRO A 129 -26.62 9.98 3.91
CA PRO A 129 -26.95 8.67 4.51
C PRO A 129 -27.53 7.70 3.48
N ASP A 130 -27.35 6.40 3.73
CA ASP A 130 -27.94 5.36 2.89
C ASP A 130 -29.47 5.47 2.94
N SER A 131 -30.12 5.32 1.79
CA SER A 131 -31.59 5.28 1.70
C SER A 131 -32.07 3.91 1.22
N ILE A 132 -33.26 3.50 1.67
CA ILE A 132 -33.85 2.22 1.29
C ILE A 132 -35.14 2.50 0.52
N ALA A 133 -35.21 1.99 -0.70
CA ALA A 133 -36.43 2.03 -1.51
C ALA A 133 -36.57 0.72 -2.29
N ASN A 134 -37.78 0.16 -2.31
CA ASN A 134 -38.10 -1.10 -2.99
C ASN A 134 -37.18 -2.28 -2.58
N GLY A 135 -36.78 -2.33 -1.30
CA GLY A 135 -35.87 -3.36 -0.78
C GLY A 135 -34.40 -3.20 -1.21
N LEU A 136 -34.05 -2.11 -1.91
CA LEU A 136 -32.68 -1.81 -2.34
C LEU A 136 -32.07 -0.70 -1.49
N VAL A 137 -30.77 -0.81 -1.21
CA VAL A 137 -29.97 0.21 -0.50
C VAL A 137 -29.26 1.09 -1.51
N TYR A 138 -29.54 2.39 -1.48
CA TYR A 138 -28.91 3.40 -2.32
C TYR A 138 -27.85 4.14 -1.52
N LYS A 139 -26.64 4.21 -2.07
CA LYS A 139 -25.49 4.86 -1.45
C LYS A 139 -25.09 6.09 -2.24
N SER A 140 -24.88 7.21 -1.55
CA SER A 140 -24.37 8.45 -2.14
C SER A 140 -22.87 8.54 -1.89
N ILE A 141 -22.10 7.92 -2.79
CA ILE A 141 -20.63 7.84 -2.68
C ILE A 141 -20.00 8.79 -3.69
N SER A 142 -19.02 9.58 -3.23
CA SER A 142 -18.12 10.33 -4.09
C SER A 142 -16.84 9.54 -4.29
N SER A 143 -16.33 9.49 -5.51
CA SER A 143 -15.02 8.97 -5.82
C SER A 143 -14.24 10.00 -6.63
N ALA A 144 -12.92 9.90 -6.59
CA ALA A 144 -12.06 10.65 -7.47
C ALA A 144 -11.05 9.70 -8.11
N SER A 145 -10.78 9.88 -9.39
CA SER A 145 -9.78 9.11 -10.11
C SER A 145 -8.37 9.59 -9.73
N HIS A 146 -7.38 8.72 -9.94
CA HIS A 146 -5.95 9.05 -9.76
C HIS A 146 -5.58 9.54 -8.35
N GLN A 147 -6.34 9.12 -7.34
CA GLN A 147 -6.08 9.52 -5.97
C GLN A 147 -4.95 8.68 -5.35
N PRO A 148 -4.09 9.29 -4.52
CA PRO A 148 -3.05 8.55 -3.83
C PRO A 148 -3.62 7.45 -2.94
N GLN A 149 -3.13 6.23 -3.17
CA GLN A 149 -3.46 5.04 -2.40
C GLN A 149 -2.36 4.76 -1.37
N ARG A 150 -2.76 4.09 -0.29
CA ARG A 150 -1.85 3.53 0.72
C ARG A 150 -2.16 2.06 0.87
N TYR A 151 -1.16 1.22 0.63
CA TYR A 151 -1.25 -0.23 0.83
C TYR A 151 -0.32 -0.63 1.97
N PHE A 152 -0.81 -1.52 2.82
CA PHE A 152 -0.11 -2.01 3.99
C PHE A 152 -0.01 -3.53 3.94
N TRP A 153 1.16 -4.03 4.34
CA TRP A 153 1.39 -5.43 4.67
C TRP A 153 1.87 -5.50 6.11
N PHE A 154 1.21 -6.33 6.91
CA PHE A 154 1.50 -6.53 8.32
C PHE A 154 1.97 -7.95 8.54
N TYR A 155 3.16 -8.09 9.12
CA TYR A 155 3.77 -9.38 9.42
C TYR A 155 3.94 -9.55 10.91
N LYS A 156 3.33 -10.60 11.46
CA LYS A 156 3.46 -10.95 12.88
C LYS A 156 3.46 -12.46 13.06
N ASN A 157 4.57 -13.01 13.57
CA ASN A 157 4.72 -14.44 13.88
C ASN A 157 4.28 -15.35 12.72
N SER A 158 4.83 -15.10 11.54
CA SER A 158 4.56 -15.83 10.29
C SER A 158 3.18 -15.60 9.65
N GLN A 159 2.31 -14.78 10.26
CA GLN A 159 1.05 -14.37 9.65
C GLN A 159 1.26 -13.09 8.83
N GLU A 160 0.55 -13.01 7.71
CA GLU A 160 0.54 -11.87 6.82
C GLU A 160 -0.89 -11.34 6.68
N TYR A 161 -1.06 -10.03 6.79
CA TYR A 161 -2.32 -9.35 6.56
C TYR A 161 -2.12 -8.12 5.70
N THR A 162 -3.06 -7.87 4.79
CA THR A 162 -3.04 -6.68 3.97
C THR A 162 -4.20 -5.75 4.29
N ASN A 163 -3.93 -4.45 4.21
CA ASN A 163 -4.96 -3.43 4.31
C ASN A 163 -4.63 -2.28 3.37
N HIS A 164 -5.62 -1.53 2.94
CA HIS A 164 -5.38 -0.39 2.09
C HIS A 164 -6.49 0.65 2.24
N PHE A 165 -6.19 1.87 1.83
CA PHE A 165 -7.19 2.91 1.69
C PHE A 165 -6.80 3.96 0.64
N ASP A 166 -7.83 4.61 0.12
CA ASP A 166 -7.73 5.79 -0.73
C ASP A 166 -7.67 7.05 0.15
N LYS A 167 -6.66 7.91 -0.05
CA LYS A 167 -6.55 9.16 0.71
C LYS A 167 -7.72 10.12 0.46
N TYR A 168 -8.42 10.03 -0.67
CA TYR A 168 -9.61 10.82 -0.93
C TYR A 168 -10.72 10.59 0.09
N ASN A 169 -10.86 9.35 0.59
CA ASN A 169 -11.84 8.98 1.62
C ASN A 169 -11.53 9.62 2.99
N LEU A 170 -10.34 10.20 3.16
CA LEU A 170 -9.94 10.96 4.34
C LEU A 170 -10.13 12.47 4.17
N THR A 171 -10.71 12.92 3.05
CA THR A 171 -10.97 14.34 2.79
C THR A 171 -12.43 14.69 3.07
N THR A 172 -12.71 15.99 3.17
CA THR A 172 -14.07 16.52 3.25
C THR A 172 -14.11 17.91 2.61
N LYS A 173 -15.22 18.24 1.94
CA LYS A 173 -15.49 19.55 1.33
C LYS A 173 -16.65 20.23 2.05
N LYS A 174 -16.69 21.56 2.07
CA LYS A 174 -17.72 22.32 2.76
C LYS A 174 -19.11 22.12 2.13
N GLU A 175 -19.17 22.10 0.81
CA GLU A 175 -20.42 22.03 0.04
C GLU A 175 -21.01 20.62 0.04
N ASN A 176 -20.15 19.60 0.09
CA ASN A 176 -20.53 18.19 0.08
C ASN A 176 -19.72 17.44 1.14
N PRO A 177 -20.04 17.58 2.44
CA PRO A 177 -19.23 17.00 3.50
C PRO A 177 -19.20 15.48 3.44
N ASN A 178 -18.02 14.91 3.67
CA ASN A 178 -17.87 13.46 3.85
C ASN A 178 -18.36 13.06 5.24
N LEU A 179 -19.46 12.33 5.31
CA LEU A 179 -20.05 11.84 6.56
C LEU A 179 -19.11 10.89 7.32
N ASN A 180 -18.20 10.22 6.61
CA ASN A 180 -17.21 9.31 7.20
C ASN A 180 -15.89 10.00 7.58
N PHE A 181 -15.73 11.32 7.37
CA PHE A 181 -14.46 12.01 7.59
C PHE A 181 -13.91 11.82 9.00
N LYS A 182 -14.72 12.11 10.03
CA LYS A 182 -14.30 12.02 11.43
C LYS A 182 -14.03 10.57 11.84
N THR A 183 -14.96 9.67 11.51
CA THR A 183 -14.84 8.25 11.86
C THR A 183 -13.65 7.59 11.18
N ASN A 184 -13.35 7.94 9.92
CA ASN A 184 -12.16 7.48 9.22
C ASN A 184 -10.87 8.02 9.85
N ALA A 185 -10.84 9.29 10.24
CA ALA A 185 -9.67 9.91 10.87
C ALA A 185 -9.27 9.23 12.20
N ASP A 186 -10.24 8.62 12.89
CA ASP A 186 -10.03 7.94 14.15
C ASP A 186 -9.51 6.50 14.02
N LEU A 187 -9.51 5.92 12.82
CA LEU A 187 -9.04 4.56 12.57
C LEU A 187 -7.54 4.43 12.85
N SER A 188 -7.17 3.30 13.46
CA SER A 188 -5.78 2.91 13.74
C SER A 188 -4.94 2.87 12.46
N ILE A 189 -5.47 2.39 11.34
CA ILE A 189 -4.75 2.36 10.06
C ILE A 189 -4.41 3.76 9.52
N VAL A 190 -5.29 4.74 9.75
CA VAL A 190 -5.11 6.13 9.34
C VAL A 190 -4.10 6.83 10.26
N LYS A 191 -4.17 6.57 11.57
CA LYS A 191 -3.22 7.06 12.57
C LYS A 191 -1.81 6.50 12.33
N LEU A 192 -1.68 5.20 12.04
CA LEU A 192 -0.40 4.59 11.68
C LEU A 192 0.19 5.25 10.42
N ASN A 193 -0.62 5.47 9.39
CA ASN A 193 -0.18 6.18 8.19
C ASN A 193 0.36 7.58 8.53
N ALA A 194 -0.35 8.37 9.33
CA ALA A 194 0.08 9.71 9.72
C ALA A 194 1.43 9.69 10.47
N ILE A 195 1.59 8.76 11.42
CA ILE A 195 2.84 8.56 12.17
C ILE A 195 3.98 8.16 11.23
N SER A 196 3.73 7.25 10.28
CA SER A 196 4.74 6.82 9.30
C SER A 196 5.13 7.96 8.35
N GLU A 197 4.17 8.74 7.86
CA GLU A 197 4.43 9.88 6.95
C GLU A 197 5.26 10.96 7.63
N GLU A 198 5.03 11.27 8.90
CA GLU A 198 5.87 12.20 9.67
C GLU A 198 7.35 11.78 9.64
N ILE A 199 7.61 10.51 9.94
CA ILE A 199 8.98 9.95 9.92
C ILE A 199 9.55 9.91 8.49
N ILE A 200 8.76 9.49 7.51
CA ILE A 200 9.20 9.42 6.10
C ILE A 200 9.60 10.80 5.59
N ASN A 201 8.79 11.83 5.87
CA ASN A 201 9.07 13.21 5.49
C ASN A 201 10.34 13.71 6.17
N GLU A 202 10.50 13.49 7.47
CA GLU A 202 11.72 13.85 8.20
C GLU A 202 12.98 13.20 7.58
N MET A 203 12.91 11.92 7.23
CA MET A 203 14.05 11.21 6.62
C MET A 203 14.35 11.70 5.19
N ASN A 204 13.32 12.05 4.42
CA ASN A 204 13.47 12.60 3.07
C ASN A 204 14.05 14.02 3.12
N ASP A 205 13.56 14.89 4.01
CA ASP A 205 14.03 16.27 4.18
C ASP A 205 15.51 16.32 4.57
N LYS A 206 15.96 15.32 5.34
CA LYS A 206 17.37 15.13 5.73
C LYS A 206 18.18 14.32 4.70
N GLU A 207 17.56 13.92 3.59
CA GLU A 207 18.14 13.12 2.51
C GLU A 207 18.84 11.83 2.98
N LEU A 208 18.31 11.17 4.02
CA LEU A 208 18.99 10.03 4.66
C LEU A 208 18.84 8.71 3.89
N PHE A 209 17.86 8.63 2.99
CA PHE A 209 17.70 7.49 2.09
C PHE A 209 18.72 7.56 0.95
N LYS A 210 19.75 6.71 1.02
CA LYS A 210 20.75 6.52 -0.03
C LYS A 210 20.53 5.18 -0.72
N ARG A 211 20.49 5.18 -2.05
CA ARG A 211 20.29 3.95 -2.84
C ARG A 211 21.47 3.01 -2.62
N LEU A 212 21.21 1.71 -2.53
CA LEU A 212 22.28 0.72 -2.54
C LEU A 212 22.75 0.56 -3.99
N GLU A 213 24.03 0.82 -4.24
CA GLU A 213 24.70 0.51 -5.51
C GLU A 213 24.87 -1.00 -5.71
#